data_AF-A0AAV1YFR7-F1
#
_entry.id   AF-A0AAV1YFR7-F1
#
_cell.length_a   1.000
_cell.length_b   1.000
_cell.length_c   1.000
_cell.angle_alpha   90.00
_cell.angle_beta   90.00
_cell.angle_gamma   90.00
#
_symmetry.space_group_name_H-M   'P 1'
#
loop_
_entity.id
_entity.type
_entity.pdbx_description
1 polymer ?
#
loop_
_entity_poly.entity_id
_entity_poly.type
_entity_poly.pdbx_seq_one_letter_code
_entity_poly.pdbx_strand_id
1 'polypeptide(L)'
;MIEGASKPSMKLSSPWFDLRVFYVRVSGFQVDKSTPEFLNLYHIPLSPDTLLEVNGVRSSMYSDGVSLVLRRDRVDMKSEEAIFVSTDTIRLNGSMKFKVYDKERRVLSGVLEMSNSNSSVAESRSNAKKWSMSCDTEISASSGLFKGKHVSSLELPCPEIEVYVAGCYLGTQLPEEA
;
A
#
# COMPACT_ATOMS: atom_id res chain seq x y z
N MET A 1 -5.17 -9.89 55.55
CA MET A 1 -4.72 -8.93 54.52
C MET A 1 -3.57 -9.58 53.78
N ILE A 2 -3.78 -9.95 52.52
CA ILE A 2 -2.69 -10.33 51.61
C ILE A 2 -2.92 -9.48 50.37
N GLU A 3 -2.16 -8.39 50.23
CA GLU A 3 -2.12 -7.61 48.99
C GLU A 3 -1.32 -8.41 47.97
N GLY A 4 -2.01 -8.94 46.97
CA GLY A 4 -1.38 -9.51 45.79
C GLY A 4 -0.83 -8.37 44.93
N ALA A 5 0.49 -8.27 44.82
CA ALA A 5 1.13 -7.38 43.87
C ALA A 5 0.74 -7.77 42.43
N SER A 6 -0.07 -6.93 41.78
CA SER A 6 -0.40 -7.09 40.37
C SER A 6 0.83 -6.78 39.52
N LYS A 7 1.39 -7.81 38.87
CA LYS A 7 2.47 -7.68 37.88
C LYS A 7 2.02 -6.68 36.80
N PRO A 8 2.79 -5.62 36.48
CA PRO A 8 2.41 -4.71 35.41
C PRO A 8 2.37 -5.50 34.10
N SER A 9 1.18 -5.65 33.54
CA SER A 9 0.99 -6.25 32.22
C SER A 9 1.61 -5.27 31.23
N MET A 10 2.84 -5.56 30.79
CA MET A 10 3.49 -4.79 29.74
C MET A 10 2.63 -4.94 28.49
N LYS A 11 1.88 -3.88 28.15
CA LYS A 11 1.16 -3.81 26.88
C LYS A 11 2.23 -3.86 25.79
N LEU A 12 2.46 -5.03 25.21
CA LEU A 12 3.20 -5.17 23.97
C LEU A 12 2.47 -4.32 22.93
N SER A 13 2.98 -3.12 22.64
CA SER A 13 2.50 -2.34 21.52
C SER A 13 2.75 -3.18 20.27
N SER A 14 1.69 -3.66 19.62
CA SER A 14 1.85 -4.34 18.35
C SER A 14 2.62 -3.41 17.42
N PRO A 15 3.71 -3.88 16.80
CA PRO A 15 4.58 -3.00 16.03
C PRO A 15 3.84 -2.59 14.75
N TRP A 16 3.84 -1.28 14.49
CA TRP A 16 3.18 -0.65 13.35
C TRP A 16 4.16 -0.49 12.20
N PHE A 17 3.64 -0.60 10.98
CA PHE A 17 4.30 -0.14 9.78
C PHE A 17 3.69 1.21 9.40
N ASP A 18 4.55 2.23 9.38
CA ASP A 18 4.21 3.59 9.00
C ASP A 18 4.60 3.78 7.52
N LEU A 19 3.65 3.56 6.63
CA LEU A 19 3.74 3.87 5.21
C LEU A 19 3.66 5.39 5.03
N ARG A 20 4.62 5.95 4.29
CA ARG A 20 4.77 7.40 4.07
C ARG A 20 4.66 7.81 2.62
N VAL A 21 5.00 6.92 1.70
CA VAL A 21 4.92 7.18 0.27
C VAL A 21 4.27 5.98 -0.40
N PHE A 22 3.22 6.26 -1.16
CA PHE A 22 2.63 5.35 -2.12
C PHE A 22 2.83 5.94 -3.50
N TYR A 23 3.49 5.20 -4.37
CA TYR A 23 3.88 5.67 -5.70
C TYR A 23 3.41 4.65 -6.74
N VAL A 24 2.84 5.13 -7.83
CA VAL A 24 2.44 4.34 -8.99
C VAL A 24 2.99 4.99 -10.25
N ARG A 25 3.79 4.24 -11.01
CA ARG A 25 4.21 4.62 -12.36
C ARG A 25 3.44 3.80 -13.36
N VAL A 26 2.90 4.48 -14.36
CA VAL A 26 2.27 3.86 -15.54
C VAL A 26 3.11 4.27 -16.75
N SER A 27 3.56 3.33 -17.55
CA SER A 27 4.34 3.55 -18.77
C SER A 27 3.78 2.76 -19.95
N GLY A 28 4.17 3.13 -21.17
CA GLY A 28 3.74 2.44 -22.39
C GLY A 28 2.28 2.76 -22.77
N PHE A 29 1.85 4.01 -22.55
CA PHE A 29 0.53 4.48 -22.96
C PHE A 29 0.61 5.85 -23.61
N GLN A 30 -0.37 6.17 -24.45
CA GLN A 30 -0.42 7.48 -25.09
C GLN A 30 -0.79 8.57 -24.08
N VAL A 31 0.20 9.38 -23.71
CA VAL A 31 0.01 10.55 -22.87
C VAL A 31 -0.68 11.67 -23.66
N ASP A 32 -1.90 12.04 -23.25
CA ASP A 32 -2.61 13.19 -23.80
C ASP A 32 -3.42 13.95 -22.73
N LYS A 33 -4.33 14.83 -23.17
CA LYS A 33 -5.22 15.62 -22.29
C LYS A 33 -6.20 14.77 -21.47
N SER A 34 -6.39 13.50 -21.82
CA SER A 34 -7.24 12.55 -21.10
C SER A 34 -6.51 11.81 -19.98
N THR A 35 -5.18 11.91 -19.92
CA THR A 35 -4.37 11.38 -18.82
C THR A 35 -4.92 11.90 -17.48
N PRO A 36 -5.32 11.02 -16.54
CA PRO A 36 -5.91 11.43 -15.26
C PRO A 36 -4.99 12.36 -14.47
N GLU A 37 -5.54 13.32 -13.75
CA GLU A 37 -4.77 14.15 -12.79
C GLU A 37 -4.65 13.49 -11.41
N PHE A 38 -5.52 12.53 -11.13
CA PHE A 38 -5.57 11.81 -9.87
C PHE A 38 -6.12 10.40 -10.08
N LEU A 39 -5.71 9.48 -9.19
CA LEU A 39 -6.28 8.14 -9.08
C LEU A 39 -6.82 7.95 -7.66
N ASN A 40 -7.90 7.18 -7.51
CA ASN A 40 -8.42 6.82 -6.21
C ASN A 40 -7.70 5.59 -5.68
N LEU A 41 -7.16 5.67 -4.47
CA LEU A 41 -6.49 4.59 -3.75
C LEU A 41 -7.38 4.13 -2.60
N TYR A 42 -7.66 2.84 -2.53
CA TYR A 42 -8.43 2.24 -1.44
C TYR A 42 -7.56 1.27 -0.69
N HIS A 43 -7.55 1.38 0.63
CA HIS A 43 -6.85 0.51 1.56
C HIS A 43 -7.85 -0.27 2.39
N ILE A 44 -7.76 -1.59 2.36
CA ILE A 44 -8.73 -2.52 2.94
C ILE A 44 -7.97 -3.49 3.84
N PRO A 45 -8.17 -3.45 5.17
CA PRO A 45 -7.59 -4.42 6.08
C PRO A 45 -7.98 -5.86 5.70
N LEU A 46 -7.04 -6.81 5.74
CA LEU A 46 -7.33 -8.22 5.41
C LEU A 46 -7.83 -9.05 6.60
N SER A 47 -7.74 -8.51 7.81
CA SER A 47 -8.22 -9.12 9.04
C SER A 47 -9.01 -8.09 9.84
N PRO A 48 -10.09 -8.47 10.54
CA PRO A 48 -10.81 -7.57 11.46
C PRO A 48 -9.92 -7.05 12.60
N ASP A 49 -8.84 -7.76 12.94
CA ASP A 49 -7.87 -7.35 13.97
C ASP A 49 -6.83 -6.37 13.43
N THR A 50 -6.74 -6.19 12.10
CA THR A 50 -5.84 -5.22 11.48
C THR A 50 -6.37 -3.81 11.72
N LEU A 51 -5.56 -3.01 12.40
CA LEU A 51 -5.78 -1.60 12.65
C LEU A 51 -5.17 -0.79 11.52
N LEU A 52 -5.94 0.19 11.04
CA LEU A 52 -5.53 1.11 9.98
C LEU A 52 -5.77 2.54 10.46
N GLU A 53 -4.71 3.35 10.43
CA GLU A 53 -4.75 4.80 10.72
C GLU A 53 -4.31 5.57 9.49
N VAL A 54 -4.99 6.66 9.18
CA VAL A 54 -4.61 7.59 8.11
C VAL A 54 -4.47 8.98 8.70
N ASN A 55 -3.29 9.57 8.55
CA ASN A 55 -2.92 10.88 9.09
C ASN A 55 -3.27 11.04 10.60
N GLY A 56 -3.08 9.95 11.36
CA GLY A 56 -3.36 9.89 12.81
C GLY A 56 -4.83 9.63 13.18
N VAL A 57 -5.73 9.52 12.20
CA VAL A 57 -7.13 9.17 12.44
C VAL A 57 -7.33 7.67 12.24
N ARG A 58 -7.82 6.98 13.27
CA ARG A 58 -8.08 5.54 13.22
C ARG A 58 -9.37 5.24 12.47
N SER A 59 -9.29 4.33 11.52
CA SER A 59 -10.47 3.83 10.82
C SER A 59 -11.33 3.01 11.78
N SER A 60 -12.66 3.12 11.64
CA SER A 60 -13.61 2.34 12.45
C SER A 60 -13.40 0.84 12.22
N MET A 61 -13.60 0.02 13.26
CA MET A 61 -13.54 -1.45 13.15
C MET A 61 -14.59 -2.02 12.17
N TYR A 62 -15.59 -1.21 11.79
CA TYR A 62 -16.64 -1.55 10.83
C TYR A 62 -16.47 -0.87 9.46
N SER A 63 -15.36 -0.15 9.24
CA SER A 63 -15.11 0.49 7.94
C SER A 63 -14.57 -0.53 6.96
N ASP A 64 -15.13 -0.56 5.75
CA ASP A 64 -14.67 -1.40 4.64
C ASP A 64 -13.27 -1.00 4.10
N GLY A 65 -12.63 -0.02 4.73
CA GLY A 65 -11.33 0.52 4.34
C GLY A 65 -11.26 2.04 4.41
N VAL A 66 -10.16 2.59 3.91
CA VAL A 66 -9.94 4.04 3.76
C VAL A 66 -9.67 4.38 2.30
N SER A 67 -10.22 5.50 1.84
CA SER A 67 -9.98 6.05 0.50
C SER A 67 -9.04 7.25 0.59
N LEU A 68 -8.05 7.27 -0.31
CA LEU A 68 -7.08 8.34 -0.50
C LEU A 68 -6.94 8.65 -1.99
N VAL A 69 -6.13 9.67 -2.29
CA VAL A 69 -5.91 10.12 -3.66
C VAL A 69 -4.42 10.05 -3.98
N LEU A 70 -4.08 9.39 -5.07
CA LEU A 70 -2.77 9.51 -5.71
C LEU A 70 -2.81 10.68 -6.68
N ARG A 71 -2.03 11.73 -6.43
CA ARG A 71 -1.96 12.91 -7.30
C ARG A 71 -0.91 12.69 -8.37
N ARG A 72 -1.18 13.15 -9.59
CA ARG A 72 -0.19 13.11 -10.66
C ARG A 72 0.97 14.05 -10.35
N ASP A 73 2.14 13.47 -10.12
CA ASP A 73 3.37 14.19 -9.81
C ASP A 73 4.10 14.61 -11.09
N ARG A 74 4.23 13.68 -12.05
CA ARG A 74 4.91 13.92 -13.33
C ARG A 74 4.17 13.25 -14.49
N VAL A 75 4.30 13.88 -15.66
CA VAL A 75 3.94 13.32 -16.96
C VAL A 75 5.09 13.56 -17.91
N ASP A 76 5.45 12.54 -18.68
CA ASP A 76 6.44 12.67 -19.73
C ASP A 76 5.92 12.05 -21.04
N MET A 77 5.71 12.93 -22.01
CA MET A 77 5.22 12.52 -23.33
C MET A 77 6.28 11.79 -24.15
N LYS A 78 7.58 11.98 -23.85
CA LYS A 78 8.65 11.33 -24.61
C LYS A 78 8.84 9.87 -24.20
N SER A 79 8.72 9.59 -22.91
CA SER A 79 8.79 8.23 -22.34
C SER A 79 7.42 7.57 -22.19
N GLU A 80 6.34 8.25 -22.59
CA GLU A 80 4.97 7.73 -22.51
C GLU A 80 4.62 7.24 -21.10
N GLU A 81 4.94 8.06 -20.08
CA GLU A 81 4.78 7.71 -18.68
C GLU A 81 4.07 8.80 -17.85
N ALA A 82 3.36 8.35 -16.82
CA ALA A 82 2.78 9.19 -15.78
C ALA A 82 3.05 8.59 -14.40
N ILE A 83 3.33 9.48 -13.44
CA ILE A 83 3.67 9.13 -12.08
C ILE A 83 2.59 9.71 -11.16
N PHE A 84 2.07 8.89 -10.25
CA PHE A 84 1.07 9.25 -9.27
C PHE A 84 1.58 8.95 -7.86
N VAL A 85 1.43 9.91 -6.94
CA VAL A 85 2.00 9.83 -5.60
C VAL A 85 0.97 10.24 -4.54
N SER A 86 0.95 9.49 -3.43
CA SER A 86 0.38 9.93 -2.15
C SER A 86 1.51 9.94 -1.13
N THR A 87 1.51 10.99 -0.31
CA THR A 87 2.40 11.15 0.85
C THR A 87 1.62 11.11 2.16
N ASP A 88 0.38 10.61 2.12
CA ASP A 88 -0.42 10.40 3.32
C ASP A 88 0.31 9.42 4.25
N THR A 89 0.26 9.71 5.54
CA THR A 89 0.88 8.84 6.55
C THR A 89 -0.13 7.78 6.96
N ILE A 90 0.15 6.54 6.58
CA ILE A 90 -0.71 5.40 6.86
C ILE A 90 -0.01 4.48 7.83
N ARG A 91 -0.68 4.13 8.93
CA ARG A 91 -0.14 3.19 9.91
C ARG A 91 -0.99 1.94 9.92
N LEU A 92 -0.34 0.78 9.81
CA LEU A 92 -0.99 -0.53 9.84
C LEU A 92 -0.22 -1.52 10.71
N ASN A 93 -0.92 -2.41 11.40
CA ASN A 93 -0.32 -3.44 12.27
C ASN A 93 -0.47 -4.89 11.73
N GLY A 94 -0.99 -5.06 10.51
CA GLY A 94 -1.26 -6.33 9.86
C GLY A 94 -1.42 -6.19 8.35
N SER A 95 -1.62 -7.31 7.64
CA SER A 95 -1.74 -7.32 6.17
C SER A 95 -2.92 -6.51 5.66
N MET A 96 -2.76 -5.92 4.47
CA MET A 96 -3.74 -5.02 3.87
C MET A 96 -3.79 -5.20 2.35
N LYS A 97 -5.00 -5.14 1.77
CA LYS A 97 -5.20 -5.04 0.33
C LYS A 97 -5.29 -3.57 -0.08
N PHE A 98 -4.73 -3.23 -1.23
CA PHE A 98 -4.96 -1.95 -1.88
C PHE A 98 -5.58 -2.12 -3.27
N LYS A 99 -6.33 -1.12 -3.69
CA LYS A 99 -6.92 -1.03 -5.03
C LYS A 99 -6.76 0.38 -5.56
N VAL A 100 -6.34 0.51 -6.81
CA VAL A 100 -6.20 1.79 -7.50
C VAL A 100 -7.25 1.87 -8.60
N TYR A 101 -7.93 3.01 -8.69
CA TYR A 101 -8.96 3.26 -9.68
C TYR A 101 -8.72 4.56 -10.43
N ASP A 102 -8.93 4.54 -11.74
CA ASP A 102 -9.22 5.73 -12.53
C ASP A 102 -10.74 5.84 -12.64
N LYS A 103 -11.31 6.83 -11.95
CA LYS A 103 -12.76 6.97 -11.79
C LYS A 103 -13.37 5.68 -11.24
N GLU A 104 -14.17 4.98 -12.03
CA GLU A 104 -14.86 3.73 -11.67
C GLU A 104 -14.12 2.47 -12.13
N ARG A 105 -13.06 2.63 -12.94
CA ARG A 105 -12.32 1.51 -13.53
C ARG A 105 -11.12 1.15 -12.69
N ARG A 106 -11.00 -0.12 -12.31
CA ARG A 106 -9.86 -0.60 -11.54
C ARG A 106 -8.62 -0.69 -12.44
N VAL A 107 -7.55 -0.06 -12.00
CA VAL A 107 -6.23 -0.02 -12.65
C VAL A 107 -5.43 -1.23 -12.18
N LEU A 108 -5.31 -1.39 -10.87
CA LEU A 108 -4.58 -2.50 -10.26
C LEU A 108 -5.13 -2.81 -8.86
N SER A 109 -4.82 -3.99 -8.38
CA SER A 109 -4.93 -4.32 -6.96
C SER A 109 -3.64 -4.95 -6.47
N GLY A 110 -3.39 -4.89 -5.17
CA GLY A 110 -2.25 -5.56 -4.60
C GLY A 110 -2.46 -5.86 -3.13
N VAL A 111 -1.59 -6.69 -2.58
CA VAL A 111 -1.58 -7.05 -1.18
C VAL A 111 -0.24 -6.69 -0.60
N LEU A 112 -0.26 -5.90 0.47
CA LEU A 112 0.88 -5.69 1.35
C LEU A 112 0.75 -6.69 2.51
N GLU A 113 1.51 -7.77 2.43
CA GLU A 113 1.46 -8.89 3.35
C GLU A 113 2.51 -8.74 4.44
N MET A 114 2.08 -8.98 5.68
CA MET A 114 2.92 -9.07 6.86
C MET A 114 3.17 -10.54 7.20
N SER A 115 4.41 -11.00 7.03
CA SER A 115 4.80 -12.33 7.46
C SER A 115 5.37 -12.30 8.88
N ASN A 116 4.85 -13.17 9.75
CA ASN A 116 5.48 -13.46 11.03
C ASN A 116 6.54 -14.54 10.79
N SER A 117 7.81 -14.22 11.07
CA SER A 117 8.85 -15.23 11.16
C SER A 117 8.60 -16.05 12.44
N ASN A 118 7.86 -17.15 12.32
CA ASN A 118 7.82 -18.16 13.37
C ASN A 118 9.12 -18.97 13.27
N SER A 119 10.22 -18.47 13.84
CA SER A 119 11.45 -19.27 13.94
C SER A 119 11.31 -20.27 15.09
N SER A 120 10.74 -21.43 14.81
CA SER A 120 11.17 -22.64 15.50
C SER A 120 12.58 -22.97 15.00
N VAL A 121 13.49 -23.17 15.95
CA VAL A 121 14.91 -23.51 15.80
C VAL A 121 15.83 -22.28 15.66
N ALA A 122 16.74 -22.23 16.62
CA ALA A 122 17.74 -21.21 16.84
C ALA A 122 18.58 -20.94 15.59
N GLU A 123 18.60 -19.69 15.13
CA GLU A 123 19.80 -18.95 14.70
C GLU A 123 19.41 -17.55 14.18
N SER A 124 20.07 -16.52 14.72
CA SER A 124 20.16 -15.12 14.26
C SER A 124 18.96 -14.14 14.44
N ARG A 125 18.99 -13.44 15.58
CA ARG A 125 18.79 -12.00 15.88
C ARG A 125 18.01 -11.03 14.95
N SER A 126 16.94 -11.43 14.26
CA SER A 126 15.91 -10.43 13.91
C SER A 126 14.51 -11.02 13.88
N ASN A 127 13.75 -10.85 14.97
CA ASN A 127 12.29 -10.97 14.99
C ASN A 127 11.62 -9.78 14.24
N ALA A 128 12.20 -9.37 13.11
CA ALA A 128 11.68 -8.30 12.30
C ALA A 128 10.57 -8.90 11.42
N LYS A 129 9.34 -8.45 11.66
CA LYS A 129 8.21 -8.77 10.77
C LYS A 129 8.59 -8.36 9.35
N LYS A 130 8.52 -9.31 8.41
CA LYS A 130 8.90 -9.09 7.01
C LYS A 130 7.65 -8.73 6.22
N TRP A 131 7.77 -7.67 5.42
CA TRP A 131 6.71 -7.21 4.54
C TRP A 131 7.00 -7.64 3.10
N SER A 132 5.98 -8.13 2.40
CA SER A 132 6.00 -8.45 0.98
C SER A 132 4.84 -7.79 0.27
N MET A 133 5.04 -7.43 -0.99
CA MET A 133 3.99 -6.85 -1.84
C MET A 133 3.81 -7.69 -3.09
N SER A 134 2.55 -8.01 -3.40
CA SER A 134 2.14 -8.58 -4.68
C SER A 134 1.14 -7.63 -5.35
N CYS A 135 1.17 -7.57 -6.68
CA CYS A 135 0.27 -6.72 -7.46
C CYS A 135 -0.30 -7.52 -8.64
N ASP A 136 -1.58 -7.27 -8.92
CA ASP A 136 -2.31 -7.76 -10.08
C ASP A 136 -2.83 -6.55 -10.86
N THR A 137 -2.47 -6.47 -12.13
CA THR A 137 -2.95 -5.41 -13.03
C THR A 137 -4.22 -5.86 -13.74
N GLU A 138 -5.22 -4.98 -13.83
CA GLU A 138 -6.47 -5.25 -14.55
C GLU A 138 -6.55 -4.44 -15.87
N ILE A 139 -5.43 -3.81 -16.26
CA ILE A 139 -5.31 -3.07 -17.51
C ILE A 139 -4.87 -4.02 -18.63
N SER A 140 -5.62 -4.00 -19.72
CA SER A 140 -5.25 -4.63 -20.99
C SER A 140 -5.17 -3.58 -22.09
N ALA A 141 -4.48 -3.88 -23.19
CA ALA A 141 -4.43 -3.04 -24.39
C ALA A 141 -5.84 -2.67 -24.94
N SER A 142 -6.89 -3.44 -24.59
CA SER A 142 -8.27 -3.17 -24.97
C SER A 142 -9.10 -2.38 -23.94
N SER A 143 -8.63 -2.27 -22.69
CA SER A 143 -9.42 -1.74 -21.55
C SER A 143 -9.78 -0.25 -21.67
N GLY A 144 -9.12 0.51 -22.54
CA GLY A 144 -9.42 1.93 -22.76
C GLY A 144 -9.06 2.86 -21.60
N LEU A 145 -8.50 2.31 -20.52
CA LEU A 145 -7.79 3.02 -19.47
C LEU A 145 -6.52 3.66 -20.08
N PHE A 146 -6.31 4.94 -19.84
CA PHE A 146 -5.21 5.72 -20.41
C PHE A 146 -5.19 5.81 -21.95
N LYS A 147 -6.34 5.66 -22.63
CA LYS A 147 -6.44 5.90 -24.08
C LYS A 147 -6.79 7.35 -24.39
N GLY A 148 -5.90 8.01 -25.12
CA GLY A 148 -6.22 9.22 -25.85
C GLY A 148 -7.22 8.99 -26.99
N LYS A 149 -7.72 10.09 -27.58
CA LYS A 149 -8.71 10.05 -28.67
C LYS A 149 -8.21 9.24 -29.87
N HIS A 150 -8.79 8.05 -30.04
CA HIS A 150 -8.85 7.17 -31.21
C HIS A 150 -7.93 7.52 -32.39
N VAL A 151 -6.83 6.76 -32.52
CA VAL A 151 -6.23 6.48 -33.82
C VAL A 151 -6.32 4.97 -34.02
N SER A 152 -7.14 4.58 -34.98
CA SER A 152 -7.17 3.23 -35.51
C SER A 152 -5.78 2.86 -36.02
N SER A 153 -5.33 1.66 -35.69
CA SER A 153 -4.13 0.97 -36.22
C SER A 153 -2.91 0.96 -35.30
N LEU A 154 -2.36 -0.26 -35.17
CA LEU A 154 -1.24 -0.75 -34.38
C LEU A 154 -1.50 -1.08 -32.90
N GLU A 155 -1.12 -2.31 -32.57
CA GLU A 155 -1.05 -2.91 -31.24
C GLU A 155 -0.22 -2.02 -30.30
N LEU A 156 -0.88 -1.13 -29.56
CA LEU A 156 -0.23 -0.45 -28.46
C LEU A 156 0.15 -1.50 -27.40
N PRO A 157 1.40 -1.51 -26.92
CA PRO A 157 1.81 -2.44 -25.87
C PRO A 157 0.90 -2.26 -24.65
N CYS A 158 0.66 -3.35 -23.92
CA CYS A 158 -0.05 -3.25 -22.65
C CYS A 158 0.73 -2.31 -21.72
N PRO A 159 0.06 -1.35 -21.05
CA PRO A 159 0.75 -0.46 -20.13
C PRO A 159 1.46 -1.26 -19.05
N GLU A 160 2.69 -0.87 -18.75
CA GLU A 160 3.44 -1.41 -17.62
C GLU A 160 3.14 -0.57 -16.38
N ILE A 161 2.95 -1.25 -15.24
CA ILE A 161 2.60 -0.58 -13.99
C ILE A 161 3.58 -1.03 -12.91
N GLU A 162 4.24 -0.06 -12.32
CA GLU A 162 5.11 -0.28 -11.18
C GLU A 162 4.52 0.40 -9.95
N VAL A 163 4.51 -0.32 -8.84
CA VAL A 163 4.04 0.18 -7.55
C VAL A 163 5.21 0.20 -6.60
N TYR A 164 5.42 1.33 -5.93
CA TYR A 164 6.44 1.48 -4.91
C TYR A 164 5.80 1.99 -3.63
N VAL A 165 6.18 1.35 -2.53
CA VAL A 165 5.72 1.73 -1.19
C VAL A 165 6.95 1.95 -0.33
N ALA A 166 7.02 3.11 0.31
CA ALA A 166 8.09 3.42 1.26
C ALA A 166 7.49 3.72 2.64
N GLY A 167 8.15 3.22 3.68
CA GLY A 167 7.72 3.38 5.05
C GLY A 167 8.77 2.92 6.04
N CYS A 168 8.47 3.07 7.32
CA CYS A 168 9.31 2.59 8.40
C CYS A 168 8.53 1.62 9.30
N TYR A 169 9.23 0.60 9.78
CA TYR A 169 8.71 -0.33 10.76
C TYR A 169 9.49 -0.12 12.06
N LEU A 170 8.79 0.27 13.13
CA LEU A 170 9.36 0.40 14.46
C LEU A 170 8.98 -0.83 15.28
N GLY A 171 9.87 -1.82 15.29
CA GLY A 171 9.79 -2.94 16.21
C GLY A 171 10.35 -2.54 17.57
N THR A 172 9.57 -2.69 18.64
CA THR A 172 10.10 -2.60 20.01
C THR A 172 11.02 -3.78 20.25
N GLN A 173 12.34 -3.56 20.23
CA GLN A 173 13.29 -4.49 20.82
C GLN A 173 13.28 -4.26 22.34
N LEU A 174 12.98 -5.30 23.12
CA LEU A 174 13.13 -5.22 24.57
C LEU A 174 14.62 -5.20 24.91
N PRO A 175 15.11 -4.28 25.76
CA PRO A 175 16.44 -4.40 26.34
C PRO A 175 16.49 -5.64 27.26
N GLU A 176 17.53 -6.45 27.10
CA GLU A 176 17.85 -7.56 27.99
C GLU A 176 18.27 -6.97 29.35
N GLU A 177 17.55 -7.28 30.42
CA GLU A 177 18.03 -7.01 31.79
C GLU A 177 19.25 -7.92 32.02
N ALA A 178 20.41 -7.29 32.23
CA ALA A 178 21.71 -7.93 32.46
C ALA A 178 21.90 -8.38 33.91
#